data_AF-A0A1E3XEK8-F1
#
_entry.id   AF-A0A1E3XEK8-F1
#
_cell.length_a   1.000
_cell.length_b   1.000
_cell.length_c   1.000
_cell.angle_alpha   90.00
_cell.angle_beta   90.00
_cell.angle_gamma   90.00
#
_symmetry.space_group_name_H-M   'P 1'
#
loop_
_entity.id
_entity.type
_entity.pdbx_description
1 polymer ?
#
loop_
_entity_poly.entity_id
_entity_poly.type
_entity_poly.pdbx_seq_one_letter_code
_entity_poly.pdbx_strand_id
1 'polypeptide(L)'
;MLNLEEIQTELEELKKARKEGLPIAGWRRKALKLFKALCNGNKEKSPYEAAKSLSKRLAFDCRAELEKYFINFGFNDEGEKDKWQEMSNHLRMIYSS
;
A
#
# COMPACT_ATOMS: atom_id res chain seq x y z
N MET A 1 6.46 -8.81 12.64
CA MET A 1 5.24 -8.17 13.17
C MET A 1 4.98 -6.93 12.31
N LEU A 2 3.74 -6.69 11.87
CA LEU A 2 3.44 -5.55 10.99
C LEU A 2 3.78 -4.24 11.71
N ASN A 3 4.60 -3.39 11.10
CA ASN A 3 4.96 -2.09 11.66
C ASN A 3 3.90 -1.03 11.29
N LEU A 4 2.93 -0.83 12.17
CA LEU A 4 1.81 0.09 11.93
C LEU A 4 2.27 1.54 11.83
N GLU A 5 3.29 1.95 12.59
CA GLU A 5 3.84 3.30 12.56
C GLU A 5 4.51 3.59 11.21
N GLU A 6 5.25 2.61 10.68
CA GLU A 6 5.87 2.72 9.36
C GLU A 6 4.82 2.83 8.25
N ILE A 7 3.75 2.04 8.31
CA ILE A 7 2.65 2.12 7.33
C ILE A 7 1.96 3.48 7.37
N GLN A 8 1.66 3.99 8.56
CA GLN A 8 1.07 5.32 8.72
C GLN A 8 2.01 6.42 8.19
N THR A 9 3.29 6.33 8.51
CA THR A 9 4.31 7.28 8.04
C THR A 9 4.38 7.29 6.52
N GLU A 10 4.54 6.13 5.88
CA GLU A 10 4.66 6.04 4.42
C GLU A 10 3.36 6.45 3.70
N LEU A 11 2.19 6.20 4.31
CA LEU A 11 0.91 6.67 3.80
C LEU A 11 0.80 8.20 3.82
N GLU A 12 1.19 8.85 4.92
CA GLU A 12 1.15 10.31 5.03
C GLU A 12 2.20 10.97 4.12
N GLU A 13 3.39 10.40 3.99
CA GLU A 13 4.37 10.84 3.01
C GLU A 13 3.85 10.76 1.57
N LEU A 14 3.13 9.68 1.24
CA LEU A 14 2.51 9.51 -0.08
C LEU A 14 1.38 10.52 -0.32
N LYS A 15 0.53 10.77 0.67
CA LYS A 15 -0.52 11.82 0.61
C LYS A 15 0.09 13.21 0.44
N LYS A 16 1.19 13.49 1.15
CA LYS A 16 1.93 14.76 1.05
C LYS A 16 2.55 14.93 -0.34
N ALA A 17 3.22 13.89 -0.85
CA ALA A 17 3.80 13.89 -2.19
C ALA A 17 2.77 14.26 -3.27
N ARG A 18 1.54 13.72 -3.16
CA ARG A 18 0.42 14.09 -4.04
C ARG A 18 0.06 15.57 -3.95
N LYS A 19 -0.12 16.07 -2.73
CA LYS A 19 -0.54 17.46 -2.46
C LYS A 19 0.50 18.47 -2.97
N GLU A 20 1.77 18.14 -2.82
CA GLU A 20 2.90 19.00 -3.20
C GLU A 20 3.24 18.92 -4.70
N GLY A 21 2.57 18.06 -5.47
CA GLY A 21 2.82 17.98 -6.92
C GLY A 21 4.22 17.46 -7.26
N LEU A 22 4.82 16.62 -6.42
CA LEU A 22 6.16 16.06 -6.69
C LEU A 22 6.22 15.40 -8.09
N PRO A 23 7.39 15.36 -8.74
CA PRO A 23 7.55 14.66 -10.01
C PRO A 23 7.08 13.20 -9.91
N ILE A 24 6.54 12.68 -11.01
CA ILE A 24 5.99 11.31 -11.16
C ILE A 24 6.91 10.23 -10.56
N ALA A 25 8.24 10.35 -10.74
CA ALA A 25 9.20 9.40 -10.20
C ALA A 25 9.24 9.37 -8.65
N GLY A 26 9.00 10.52 -8.00
CA GLY A 26 8.91 10.62 -6.54
C GLY A 26 7.64 9.94 -6.00
N TRP A 27 6.52 10.11 -6.70
CA TRP A 27 5.24 9.50 -6.37
C TRP A 27 5.31 7.98 -6.43
N ARG A 28 5.84 7.46 -7.54
CA ARG A 28 6.04 6.02 -7.73
C ARG A 28 6.91 5.41 -6.62
N ARG A 29 8.01 6.08 -6.26
CA ARG A 29 8.90 5.58 -5.21
C ARG A 29 8.19 5.48 -3.86
N LYS A 30 7.43 6.50 -3.47
CA LYS A 30 6.67 6.51 -2.21
C LYS A 30 5.55 5.47 -2.21
N ALA A 31 4.82 5.31 -3.32
CA ALA A 31 3.80 4.28 -3.46
C ALA A 31 4.41 2.86 -3.33
N LEU A 32 5.55 2.61 -3.96
CA LEU A 32 6.26 1.32 -3.84
C LEU A 32 6.76 1.06 -2.42
N LYS A 33 7.18 2.08 -1.67
CA LYS A 33 7.57 1.92 -0.27
C LYS A 33 6.39 1.49 0.59
N LEU A 34 5.26 2.19 0.50
CA LEU A 34 4.04 1.82 1.22
C LEU A 34 3.58 0.40 0.85
N PHE A 35 3.58 0.07 -0.45
CA PHE A 35 3.26 -1.28 -0.91
C PHE A 35 4.20 -2.34 -0.31
N LYS A 36 5.50 -2.08 -0.29
CA LYS A 36 6.48 -2.98 0.34
C LYS A 36 6.29 -3.08 1.84
N ALA A 37 5.95 -2.00 2.55
CA ALA A 37 5.66 -2.04 3.98
C ALA A 37 4.44 -2.92 4.27
N LEU A 38 3.40 -2.84 3.43
CA LEU A 38 2.21 -3.70 3.51
C LEU A 38 2.54 -5.17 3.20
N CYS A 39 3.36 -5.46 2.20
CA CYS A 39 3.73 -6.82 1.80
C CYS A 39 4.77 -7.48 2.72
N ASN A 40 5.76 -6.72 3.22
CA ASN A 40 6.92 -7.25 3.95
C ASN A 40 6.78 -7.16 5.46
N GLY A 41 5.65 -6.67 5.99
CA GLY A 41 5.47 -6.53 7.45
C GLY A 41 5.46 -7.85 8.22
N ASN A 42 5.58 -9.00 7.55
CA ASN A 42 6.12 -10.20 8.19
C ASN A 42 6.70 -11.17 7.15
N LYS A 43 8.01 -11.43 7.17
CA LYS A 43 8.60 -12.55 6.41
C LYS A 43 8.14 -13.92 6.93
N GLU A 44 7.60 -13.98 8.16
CA GLU A 44 7.21 -15.19 8.87
C GLU A 44 5.70 -15.49 8.85
N LYS A 45 4.85 -14.52 8.47
CA LYS A 45 3.40 -14.72 8.35
C LYS A 45 2.95 -14.35 6.95
N SER A 46 1.92 -15.04 6.46
CA SER A 46 1.23 -14.65 5.23
C SER A 46 0.88 -13.15 5.27
N PRO A 47 1.06 -12.40 4.15
CA PRO A 47 0.61 -11.00 4.02
C PRO A 47 -0.84 -10.79 4.48
N TYR A 48 -1.68 -11.83 4.42
CA TYR A 48 -3.03 -11.88 4.96
C TYR A 48 -3.13 -11.61 6.47
N GLU A 49 -2.32 -12.29 7.28
CA GLU A 49 -2.36 -12.17 8.74
C GLU A 49 -1.77 -10.84 9.21
N ALA A 50 -0.85 -10.28 8.43
CA ALA A 50 -0.34 -8.94 8.65
C ALA A 50 -1.43 -7.89 8.37
N ALA A 51 -2.09 -7.96 7.21
CA ALA A 51 -3.12 -6.99 6.83
C ALA A 51 -4.29 -6.94 7.82
N LYS A 52 -4.69 -8.06 8.44
CA LYS A 52 -5.74 -8.08 9.49
C LYS A 52 -5.45 -7.20 10.71
N SER A 53 -4.20 -6.86 10.98
CA SER A 53 -3.83 -5.96 12.07
C SER A 53 -4.09 -4.48 11.75
N LEU A 54 -4.40 -4.15 10.50
CA LEU A 54 -4.80 -2.81 10.10
C LEU A 54 -6.24 -2.53 10.55
N SER A 55 -6.48 -1.30 11.04
CA SER A 55 -7.84 -0.83 11.21
C SER A 55 -8.54 -0.67 9.85
N LYS A 56 -9.87 -0.79 9.81
CA LYS A 56 -10.67 -0.62 8.58
C LYS A 56 -10.33 0.70 7.85
N ARG A 57 -10.19 1.79 8.63
CA ARG A 57 -9.83 3.12 8.09
C ARG A 57 -8.44 3.12 7.45
N LEU A 58 -7.45 2.55 8.11
CA LEU A 58 -6.08 2.53 7.59
C LEU A 58 -5.98 1.65 6.34
N ALA A 59 -6.67 0.51 6.33
CA ALA A 59 -6.74 -0.38 5.17
C ALA A 59 -7.40 0.31 3.95
N PHE A 60 -8.50 1.04 4.19
CA PHE A 60 -9.16 1.83 3.14
C PHE A 60 -8.25 2.92 2.58
N ASP A 61 -7.63 3.74 3.44
CA ASP A 61 -6.76 4.82 3.01
C ASP A 61 -5.56 4.30 2.20
N CYS A 62 -4.90 3.23 2.68
CA CYS A 62 -3.78 2.62 1.97
C CYS A 62 -4.19 2.14 0.57
N ARG A 63 -5.31 1.42 0.46
CA ARG A 63 -5.81 0.94 -0.83
C ARG A 63 -6.16 2.10 -1.75
N ALA A 64 -6.92 3.07 -1.27
CA ALA A 64 -7.40 4.19 -2.07
C ALA A 64 -6.25 5.05 -2.60
N GLU A 65 -5.21 5.28 -1.79
CA GLU A 65 -4.03 5.98 -2.26
C GLU A 65 -3.27 5.16 -3.28
N LEU A 66 -2.88 3.91 -2.97
CA LEU A 66 -2.12 3.06 -3.89
C LEU A 66 -2.84 2.81 -5.23
N GLU A 67 -4.17 2.64 -5.24
CA GLU A 67 -4.95 2.52 -6.48
C GLU A 67 -4.77 3.73 -7.39
N LYS A 68 -4.82 4.96 -6.85
CA LYS A 68 -4.62 6.18 -7.65
C LYS A 68 -3.25 6.18 -8.32
N TYR A 69 -2.22 5.69 -7.63
CA TYR A 69 -0.86 5.64 -8.19
C TYR A 69 -0.74 4.56 -9.26
N PHE A 70 -1.19 3.34 -8.98
CA PHE A 70 -1.02 2.24 -9.93
C PHE A 70 -1.92 2.36 -11.16
N ILE A 71 -3.08 3.02 -11.06
CA ILE A 71 -3.90 3.38 -12.23
C ILE A 71 -3.15 4.37 -13.13
N ASN A 72 -2.49 5.37 -12.55
CA ASN A 72 -1.84 6.43 -13.31
C ASN A 72 -0.47 6.05 -13.89
N PHE A 73 0.27 5.16 -13.21
CA PHE A 73 1.65 4.83 -13.60
C PHE A 73 1.81 3.43 -14.19
N GLY A 74 0.81 2.57 -14.02
CA GLY A 74 0.92 1.16 -14.37
C GLY A 74 1.96 0.42 -13.53
N PHE A 75 2.07 -0.88 -13.78
CA PHE A 75 3.10 -1.74 -13.22
C PHE A 75 4.21 -1.92 -14.26
N ASN A 76 5.48 -1.94 -13.82
CA ASN A 76 6.58 -2.25 -14.73
C ASN A 76 6.77 -3.76 -14.93
N ASP A 77 6.21 -4.56 -14.02
CA ASP A 77 6.43 -5.99 -13.93
C ASP A 77 5.10 -6.69 -13.62
N GLU A 78 4.86 -7.82 -14.28
CA GLU A 78 3.63 -8.61 -14.11
C GLU A 78 3.56 -9.23 -12.71
N GLY A 79 4.70 -9.63 -12.13
CA GLY A 79 4.76 -10.11 -10.76
C GLY A 79 4.44 -9.03 -9.71
N GLU A 80 4.82 -7.77 -9.93
CA GLU A 80 4.38 -6.65 -9.08
C GLU A 80 2.87 -6.41 -9.17
N LYS A 81 2.30 -6.54 -10.37
CA LYS A 81 0.86 -6.40 -10.61
C LYS A 81 0.07 -7.48 -9.87
N ASP A 82 0.50 -8.74 -9.96
CA ASP A 82 -0.17 -9.87 -9.29
C ASP A 82 -0.15 -9.71 -7.76
N LYS A 83 1.01 -9.35 -7.20
CA LYS A 83 1.15 -9.07 -5.76
C LYS A 83 0.27 -7.91 -5.31
N TRP A 84 0.17 -6.87 -6.13
CA TRP A 84 -0.75 -5.76 -5.84
C TRP A 84 -2.21 -6.21 -5.84
N GLN A 85 -2.61 -7.02 -6.83
CA GLN A 85 -3.99 -7.48 -6.95
C GLN A 85 -4.39 -8.35 -5.76
N GLU A 86 -3.50 -9.25 -5.33
CA GLU A 86 -3.67 -10.03 -4.10
C GLU A 86 -3.79 -9.12 -2.87
N MET A 87 -2.87 -8.17 -2.69
CA MET A 87 -2.88 -7.23 -1.56
C MET A 87 -4.14 -6.35 -1.55
N SER A 88 -4.56 -5.82 -2.69
CA SER A 88 -5.76 -4.98 -2.82
C SER A 88 -7.03 -5.74 -2.44
N ASN A 89 -7.13 -7.02 -2.82
CA ASN A 89 -8.22 -7.90 -2.41
C ASN A 89 -8.24 -8.12 -0.89
N HIS A 90 -7.08 -8.31 -0.27
CA HIS A 90 -6.97 -8.44 1.19
C HIS A 90 -7.40 -7.17 1.92
N LEU A 91 -6.91 -6.01 1.50
CA LEU A 91 -7.33 -4.72 2.04
C LEU A 91 -8.85 -4.53 1.89
N ARG A 92 -9.42 -4.93 0.75
CA ARG A 92 -10.87 -4.91 0.51
C ARG A 92 -11.67 -5.72 1.51
N MET A 93 -11.25 -6.95 1.78
CA MET A 93 -11.93 -7.80 2.74
C MET A 93 -11.93 -7.19 4.15
N ILE A 94 -10.80 -6.62 4.59
CA ILE A 94 -10.68 -6.03 5.94
C ILE A 94 -11.63 -4.86 6.16
N TYR A 95 -11.75 -3.95 5.20
CA TYR A 95 -12.63 -2.79 5.39
C TYR A 95 -14.11 -3.10 5.09
N SER A 96 -14.41 -4.20 4.37
CA SER A 96 -15.78 -4.60 4.00
C SER A 96 -16.42 -5.58 5.01
N SER A 97 -15.61 -6.30 5.80
CA SER A 97 -16.03 -6.89 7.08
C SER A 97 -16.32 -5.80 8.11
#